data_AF-A0A8T2TTE7-F1
#
_entry.id   AF-A0A8T2TTE7-F1
#
_cell.length_a   1.000
_cell.length_b   1.000
_cell.length_c   1.000
_cell.angle_alpha   90.00
_cell.angle_beta   90.00
_cell.angle_gamma   90.00
#
_symmetry.space_group_name_H-M   'P 1'
#
loop_
_entity.id
_entity.type
_entity.pdbx_description
1 polymer ?
#
loop_
_entity_poly.entity_id
_entity_poly.type
_entity_poly.pdbx_seq_one_letter_code
_entity_poly.pdbx_strand_id
1 'polypeptide(L)'
;MLERLPSPFGLVRSGVAPDHPETKTVINQFTKIASSSRLFFFAYGAESDNHLGIEGEGLPGVFSAREFVWWYNGHPDCANLPIDLQSTDTAIVLGQGNVAIDVARILLRPFQELNATDIADHALESLKLSKIRKELSDEQKIALAKWFLLKSPPGEIQYVAKDLQGVLLNDNIYLAAAQAAFPVYNKEQMLSVIVCEDEEIDANHFIDLRTAQVATIDHIKQVCTGVRPAANSELPSAYVEEYRAAIDTEVVRYIEEAFPRGHCSVFATNGKDSDENGGFELTVVISSAKLSPKNFCNGRWRSIWKVQLHGDLQTVDLQAHYFEEGNVQLDTAYDCKDSSIFQGPARDIN
;
A
#
# COMPACT_ATOMS: atom_id res chain seq x y z
N MET A 1 46.65 1.64 -11.17
CA MET A 1 45.45 0.94 -10.70
C MET A 1 45.51 0.91 -9.18
N LEU A 2 44.73 1.78 -8.53
CA LEU A 2 44.39 1.61 -7.12
C LEU A 2 42.94 1.15 -7.12
N GLU A 3 42.81 -0.17 -7.16
CA GLU A 3 41.57 -0.89 -6.92
C GLU A 3 41.38 -0.93 -5.39
N ARG A 4 40.20 -0.53 -4.92
CA ARG A 4 39.92 -0.43 -3.48
C ARG A 4 39.52 -1.78 -2.89
N LEU A 5 38.91 -2.65 -3.71
CA LEU A 5 38.59 -4.01 -3.33
C LEU A 5 39.85 -4.90 -3.48
N PRO A 6 39.94 -6.04 -2.77
CA PRO A 6 41.19 -6.82 -2.71
C PRO A 6 41.63 -7.44 -4.05
N SER A 7 40.84 -7.31 -5.12
CA SER A 7 41.18 -7.83 -6.44
C SER A 7 40.77 -6.89 -7.58
N PRO A 8 41.55 -6.80 -8.69
CA PRO A 8 41.22 -6.00 -9.86
C PRO A 8 39.82 -6.31 -10.39
N PHE A 9 39.06 -5.28 -10.77
CA PHE A 9 37.67 -5.38 -11.21
C PHE A 9 36.74 -5.86 -10.08
N GLY A 10 37.05 -5.51 -8.83
CA GLY A 10 36.36 -6.03 -7.65
C GLY A 10 34.86 -5.80 -7.67
N LEU A 11 34.38 -4.65 -8.20
CA LEU A 11 32.95 -4.37 -8.33
C LEU A 11 32.26 -5.31 -9.34
N VAL A 12 32.94 -5.64 -10.45
CA VAL A 12 32.38 -6.56 -11.45
C VAL A 12 32.44 -8.01 -10.96
N ARG A 13 33.47 -8.36 -10.18
CA ARG A 13 33.64 -9.69 -9.60
C ARG A 13 32.68 -9.93 -8.43
N SER A 14 32.53 -8.97 -7.55
CA SER A 14 31.81 -9.11 -6.28
C SER A 14 30.47 -8.37 -6.24
N GLY A 15 30.11 -7.61 -7.28
CA GLY A 15 28.85 -6.87 -7.38
C GLY A 15 27.93 -7.34 -8.50
N VAL A 16 28.32 -8.35 -9.29
CA VAL A 16 27.52 -8.95 -10.35
C VAL A 16 27.27 -10.41 -10.03
N ALA A 17 26.03 -10.87 -10.19
CA ALA A 17 25.66 -12.27 -9.95
C ALA A 17 26.45 -13.24 -10.87
N PRO A 18 26.84 -14.43 -10.35
CA PRO A 18 27.54 -15.48 -11.10
C PRO A 18 26.88 -15.94 -12.40
N ASP A 19 25.55 -15.82 -12.49
CA ASP A 19 24.76 -16.27 -13.64
C ASP A 19 24.63 -15.23 -14.76
N HIS A 20 25.36 -14.10 -14.68
CA HIS A 20 25.43 -13.06 -15.72
C HIS A 20 26.85 -12.89 -16.30
N PRO A 21 27.38 -13.91 -16.99
CA PRO A 21 28.72 -13.85 -17.58
C PRO A 21 28.86 -12.71 -18.62
N GLU A 22 27.78 -12.37 -19.31
CA GLU A 22 27.72 -11.27 -20.30
C GLU A 22 28.00 -9.90 -19.66
N THR A 23 27.45 -9.65 -18.47
CA THR A 23 27.70 -8.42 -17.71
C THR A 23 29.13 -8.39 -17.18
N LYS A 24 29.66 -9.55 -16.74
CA LYS A 24 31.08 -9.69 -16.36
C LYS A 24 32.03 -9.47 -17.56
N THR A 25 31.53 -9.58 -18.80
CA THR A 25 32.34 -9.37 -20.01
C THR A 25 32.77 -7.91 -20.20
N VAL A 26 32.15 -6.96 -19.48
CA VAL A 26 32.61 -5.56 -19.42
C VAL A 26 34.07 -5.47 -18.92
N ILE A 27 34.55 -6.47 -18.16
CA ILE A 27 35.97 -6.60 -17.78
C ILE A 27 36.87 -6.57 -19.01
N ASN A 28 36.47 -7.18 -20.14
CA ASN A 28 37.28 -7.20 -21.36
C ASN A 28 37.39 -5.81 -21.98
N GLN A 29 36.30 -5.02 -21.94
CA GLN A 29 36.32 -3.63 -22.40
C GLN A 29 37.19 -2.76 -21.48
N PHE A 30 37.03 -2.88 -20.17
CA PHE A 30 37.88 -2.18 -19.20
C PHE A 30 39.35 -2.58 -19.33
N THR A 31 39.65 -3.86 -19.56
CA THR A 31 41.01 -4.36 -19.78
C THR A 31 41.62 -3.79 -21.05
N LYS A 32 40.84 -3.70 -22.14
CA LYS A 32 41.27 -3.10 -23.41
C LYS A 32 41.50 -1.59 -23.31
N ILE A 33 40.72 -0.92 -22.47
CA ILE A 33 40.89 0.52 -22.19
C ILE A 33 42.10 0.73 -21.26
N ALA A 34 42.27 -0.11 -20.24
CA ALA A 34 43.36 -0.06 -19.27
C ALA A 34 44.72 -0.44 -19.84
N SER A 35 44.77 -1.16 -20.96
CA SER A 35 46.02 -1.47 -21.67
C SER A 35 46.59 -0.28 -22.46
N SER A 36 45.84 0.81 -22.60
CA SER A 36 46.33 2.05 -23.18
C SER A 36 47.20 2.83 -22.19
N SER A 37 48.47 3.04 -22.53
CA SER A 37 49.38 3.89 -21.73
C SER A 37 49.02 5.37 -21.70
N ARG A 38 47.99 5.78 -22.46
CA ARG A 38 47.52 7.18 -22.57
C ARG A 38 46.33 7.50 -21.66
N LEU A 39 45.72 6.49 -21.02
CA LEU A 39 44.53 6.68 -20.21
C LEU A 39 44.72 6.03 -18.83
N PHE A 40 44.52 6.83 -17.80
CA PHE A 40 44.43 6.38 -16.41
C PHE A 40 43.04 6.75 -15.90
N PHE A 41 42.21 5.76 -15.56
CA PHE A 41 40.84 6.00 -15.13
C PHE A 41 40.58 5.43 -13.73
N PHE A 42 39.65 6.05 -13.02
CA PHE A 42 39.20 5.70 -11.67
C PHE A 42 37.70 5.45 -11.73
N ALA A 43 37.24 4.30 -11.23
CA ALA A 43 35.83 3.95 -11.17
C ALA A 43 35.49 3.53 -9.74
N TYR A 44 34.41 4.10 -9.19
CA TYR A 44 33.89 3.77 -7.87
C TYR A 44 32.39 3.46 -8.00
N GLY A 45 31.94 2.42 -7.31
CA GLY A 45 30.51 2.13 -7.12
C GLY A 45 30.05 2.64 -5.76
N ALA A 46 28.74 2.59 -5.52
CA ALA A 46 28.20 2.79 -4.18
C ALA A 46 28.76 1.72 -3.24
N GLU A 47 29.48 2.14 -2.21
CA GLU A 47 30.19 1.26 -1.28
C GLU A 47 29.31 0.77 -0.14
N SER A 48 28.36 1.61 0.28
CA SER A 48 27.54 1.39 1.46
C SER A 48 26.10 1.17 1.09
N ASP A 49 25.46 0.30 1.87
CA ASP A 49 24.03 0.08 1.81
C ASP A 49 23.31 1.31 2.38
N ASN A 50 22.10 1.57 1.90
CA ASN A 50 21.28 2.62 2.50
C ASN A 50 20.42 1.98 3.59
N HIS A 51 20.57 2.46 4.83
CA HIS A 51 19.75 1.99 5.92
C HIS A 51 18.31 2.45 5.74
N LEU A 52 17.36 1.54 5.93
CA LEU A 52 15.94 1.83 5.81
C LEU A 52 15.41 2.60 7.03
N GLY A 53 16.08 2.50 8.17
CA GLY A 53 15.68 3.17 9.42
C GLY A 53 14.38 2.60 9.99
N ILE A 54 14.03 1.36 9.65
CA ILE A 54 12.80 0.69 10.08
C ILE A 54 13.05 -0.17 11.31
N GLU A 55 12.02 -0.34 12.14
CA GLU A 55 12.07 -1.25 13.29
C GLU A 55 12.35 -2.68 12.81
N GLY A 56 13.33 -3.35 13.46
CA GLY A 56 13.73 -4.71 13.12
C GLY A 56 14.84 -4.85 12.06
N GLU A 57 15.36 -3.74 11.50
CA GLU A 57 16.46 -3.78 10.51
C GLU A 57 17.75 -4.42 11.06
N GLY A 58 17.95 -4.43 12.38
CA GLY A 58 19.10 -5.06 13.05
C GLY A 58 18.88 -6.49 13.55
N LEU A 59 17.76 -7.15 13.20
CA LEU A 59 17.47 -8.50 13.67
C LEU A 59 18.39 -9.56 13.02
N PRO A 60 18.74 -10.64 13.73
CA PRO A 60 19.47 -11.76 13.13
C PRO A 60 18.73 -12.31 11.90
N GLY A 61 19.46 -12.51 10.80
CA GLY A 61 18.88 -12.98 9.53
C GLY A 61 18.50 -11.86 8.55
N VAL A 62 18.59 -10.59 8.97
CA VAL A 62 18.50 -9.43 8.08
C VAL A 62 19.90 -9.09 7.57
N PHE A 63 20.06 -9.11 6.25
CA PHE A 63 21.33 -8.81 5.58
C PHE A 63 21.07 -7.83 4.45
N SER A 64 22.04 -6.97 4.15
CA SER A 64 21.93 -6.15 2.96
C SER A 64 22.06 -7.00 1.69
N ALA A 65 21.42 -6.58 0.61
CA ALA A 65 21.53 -7.28 -0.67
C ALA A 65 22.99 -7.34 -1.14
N ARG A 66 23.79 -6.31 -0.86
CA ARG A 66 25.23 -6.27 -1.16
C ARG A 66 26.00 -7.31 -0.36
N GLU A 67 25.76 -7.42 0.94
CA GLU A 67 26.42 -8.41 1.81
C GLU A 67 26.15 -9.83 1.33
N PHE A 68 24.91 -10.13 0.95
CA PHE A 68 24.54 -11.42 0.38
C PHE A 68 25.24 -11.68 -0.97
N VAL A 69 25.35 -10.67 -1.83
CA VAL A 69 26.08 -10.75 -3.10
C VAL A 69 27.57 -11.00 -2.89
N TRP A 70 28.15 -10.32 -1.91
CA TRP A 70 29.55 -10.50 -1.53
C TRP A 70 29.82 -11.89 -0.96
N TRP A 71 28.90 -12.41 -0.15
CA TRP A 71 28.96 -13.75 0.40
C TRP A 71 29.01 -14.81 -0.71
N TYR A 72 28.05 -14.84 -1.64
CA TYR A 72 28.05 -15.87 -2.68
C TYR A 72 29.19 -15.71 -3.70
N ASN A 73 29.79 -14.53 -3.82
CA ASN A 73 30.99 -14.30 -4.64
C ASN A 73 32.30 -14.54 -3.86
N GLY A 74 32.25 -14.91 -2.57
CA GLY A 74 33.43 -15.20 -1.75
C GLY A 74 34.29 -13.98 -1.42
N HIS A 75 33.68 -12.80 -1.27
CA HIS A 75 34.40 -11.61 -0.83
C HIS A 75 34.96 -11.82 0.59
N PRO A 76 36.26 -11.51 0.87
CA PRO A 76 36.89 -11.81 2.16
C PRO A 76 36.13 -11.26 3.38
N ASP A 77 35.53 -10.07 3.25
CA ASP A 77 34.80 -9.42 4.36
C ASP A 77 33.44 -10.09 4.68
N CYS A 78 32.86 -10.85 3.74
CA CYS A 78 31.52 -11.41 3.85
C CYS A 78 31.46 -12.93 3.67
N ALA A 79 32.57 -13.61 3.35
CA ALA A 79 32.60 -15.05 3.11
C ALA A 79 32.12 -15.88 4.32
N ASN A 80 32.27 -15.34 5.53
CA ASN A 80 31.86 -15.99 6.78
C ASN A 80 30.51 -15.48 7.32
N LEU A 81 29.69 -14.80 6.50
CA LEU A 81 28.37 -14.37 6.94
C LEU A 81 27.51 -15.59 7.35
N PRO A 82 26.82 -15.53 8.50
CA PRO A 82 26.01 -16.63 9.01
C PRO A 82 24.65 -16.69 8.31
N ILE A 83 24.66 -16.90 6.99
CA ILE A 83 23.47 -17.00 6.17
C ILE A 83 22.79 -18.35 6.45
N ASP A 84 21.61 -18.32 7.09
CA ASP A 84 20.82 -19.52 7.37
C ASP A 84 19.75 -19.72 6.30
N LEU A 85 19.95 -20.73 5.45
CA LEU A 85 19.01 -21.14 4.40
C LEU A 85 18.30 -22.47 4.73
N GLN A 86 18.55 -23.05 5.90
CA GLN A 86 18.11 -24.40 6.27
C GLN A 86 17.02 -24.39 7.35
N SER A 87 16.99 -23.39 8.22
CA SER A 87 15.95 -23.27 9.27
C SER A 87 14.63 -22.70 8.74
N THR A 88 14.66 -21.97 7.63
CA THR A 88 13.49 -21.33 7.00
C THR A 88 13.27 -21.83 5.58
N ASP A 89 12.01 -21.88 5.16
CA ASP A 89 11.60 -22.14 3.77
C ASP A 89 11.20 -20.86 3.02
N THR A 90 11.34 -19.70 3.65
CA THR A 90 10.90 -18.41 3.11
C THR A 90 12.02 -17.38 3.20
N ALA A 91 12.24 -16.64 2.12
CA ALA A 91 13.12 -15.47 2.07
C ALA A 91 12.35 -14.25 1.56
N ILE A 92 12.58 -13.09 2.18
CA ILE A 92 11.97 -11.82 1.79
C ILE A 92 13.08 -10.93 1.26
N VAL A 93 12.93 -10.46 0.02
CA VAL A 93 13.87 -9.51 -0.59
C VAL A 93 13.18 -8.16 -0.68
N LEU A 94 13.66 -7.20 0.12
CA LEU A 94 13.19 -5.81 0.11
C LEU A 94 14.23 -4.95 -0.61
N GLY A 95 13.92 -4.49 -1.82
CA GLY A 95 14.82 -3.61 -2.56
C GLY A 95 14.34 -3.30 -3.98
N GLN A 96 14.78 -2.15 -4.50
CA GLN A 96 14.51 -1.73 -5.87
C GLN A 96 15.72 -2.00 -6.77
N GLY A 97 15.50 -2.53 -7.97
CA GLY A 97 16.52 -2.63 -9.01
C GLY A 97 17.23 -3.98 -9.10
N ASN A 98 18.29 -4.01 -9.91
CA ASN A 98 18.92 -5.25 -10.38
C ASN A 98 19.45 -6.15 -9.24
N VAL A 99 20.00 -5.58 -8.17
CA VAL A 99 20.59 -6.36 -7.07
C VAL A 99 19.54 -7.19 -6.33
N ALA A 100 18.34 -6.65 -6.09
CA ALA A 100 17.25 -7.39 -5.45
C ALA A 100 16.81 -8.59 -6.31
N ILE A 101 16.70 -8.38 -7.63
CA ILE A 101 16.37 -9.45 -8.58
C ILE A 101 17.49 -10.50 -8.61
N ASP A 102 18.75 -10.09 -8.54
CA ASP A 102 19.90 -11.00 -8.52
C ASP A 102 19.92 -11.88 -7.26
N VAL A 103 19.62 -11.30 -6.09
CA VAL A 103 19.45 -12.07 -4.84
C VAL A 103 18.33 -13.10 -5.00
N ALA A 104 17.14 -12.69 -5.44
CA ALA A 104 16.01 -13.59 -5.65
C ALA A 104 16.35 -14.70 -6.66
N ARG A 105 17.04 -14.35 -7.74
CA ARG A 105 17.45 -15.28 -8.80
C ARG A 105 18.43 -16.32 -8.28
N ILE A 106 19.45 -15.94 -7.52
CA ILE A 106 20.41 -16.87 -6.92
C ILE A 106 19.72 -17.83 -5.93
N LEU A 107 18.79 -17.33 -5.12
CA LEU A 107 18.02 -18.17 -4.18
C LEU A 107 17.14 -19.20 -4.90
N LEU A 108 16.57 -18.84 -6.05
CA LEU A 108 15.64 -19.69 -6.80
C LEU A 108 16.33 -20.59 -7.85
N ARG A 109 17.52 -20.23 -8.32
CA ARG A 109 18.24 -20.92 -9.40
C ARG A 109 18.59 -22.36 -9.04
N PRO A 110 18.27 -23.38 -9.87
CA PRO A 110 18.58 -24.78 -9.59
C PRO A 110 20.07 -25.03 -9.31
N PHE A 111 20.37 -25.97 -8.43
CA PHE A 111 21.75 -26.31 -8.07
C PHE A 111 22.61 -26.65 -9.29
N GLN A 112 22.07 -27.41 -10.26
CA GLN A 112 22.80 -27.82 -11.46
C GLN A 112 23.24 -26.62 -12.30
N GLU A 113 22.42 -25.56 -12.36
CA GLU A 113 22.74 -24.33 -13.08
C GLU A 113 23.77 -23.52 -12.31
N LEU A 114 23.62 -23.37 -10.99
CA LEU A 114 24.58 -22.64 -10.14
C LEU A 114 25.96 -23.30 -10.13
N ASN A 115 26.02 -24.63 -10.09
CA ASN A 115 27.26 -25.41 -10.10
C ASN A 115 28.08 -25.23 -11.39
N ALA A 116 27.47 -24.70 -12.46
CA ALA A 116 28.16 -24.36 -13.70
C ALA A 116 28.70 -22.91 -13.73
N THR A 117 28.48 -22.12 -12.67
CA THR A 117 28.90 -20.71 -12.57
C THR A 117 30.16 -20.54 -11.72
N ASP A 118 30.64 -19.30 -11.56
CA ASP A 118 31.79 -18.94 -10.72
C ASP A 118 31.41 -18.61 -9.26
N ILE A 119 30.26 -19.11 -8.79
CA ILE A 119 29.81 -18.97 -7.41
C ILE A 119 30.78 -19.67 -6.44
N ALA A 120 30.97 -19.10 -5.25
CA ALA A 120 31.90 -19.64 -4.27
C ALA A 120 31.41 -20.98 -3.67
N ASP A 121 32.31 -21.94 -3.50
CA ASP A 121 31.99 -23.32 -3.06
C ASP A 121 31.17 -23.37 -1.76
N HIS A 122 31.54 -22.55 -0.77
CA HIS A 122 30.84 -22.49 0.51
C HIS A 122 29.38 -22.02 0.36
N ALA A 123 29.12 -21.06 -0.53
CA ALA A 123 27.78 -20.55 -0.80
C ALA A 123 26.98 -21.54 -1.63
N LEU A 124 27.62 -22.23 -2.58
CA LEU A 124 27.00 -23.27 -3.40
C LEU A 124 26.49 -24.45 -2.55
N GLU A 125 27.30 -24.94 -1.60
CA GLU A 125 26.87 -26.00 -0.69
C GLU A 125 25.73 -25.55 0.23
N SER A 126 25.76 -24.30 0.72
CA SER A 126 24.63 -23.72 1.47
C SER A 126 23.35 -23.63 0.63
N LEU A 127 23.43 -23.19 -0.64
CA LEU A 127 22.30 -23.06 -1.56
C LEU A 127 21.73 -24.41 -2.04
N LYS A 128 22.56 -25.46 -2.04
CA LYS A 128 22.16 -26.85 -2.31
C LYS A 128 21.27 -27.42 -1.21
N LEU A 129 21.55 -27.05 0.04
CA LEU A 129 20.77 -27.47 1.22
C LEU A 129 19.59 -26.53 1.53
N SER A 130 19.42 -25.47 0.74
CA SER A 130 18.39 -24.44 0.96
C SER A 130 16.97 -25.00 0.87
N LYS A 131 16.12 -24.63 1.83
CA LYS A 131 14.68 -24.94 1.83
C LYS A 131 13.82 -23.85 1.19
N ILE A 132 14.41 -22.72 0.75
CA ILE A 132 13.72 -21.56 0.14
C ILE A 132 13.13 -21.89 -1.24
N ARG A 133 13.46 -23.07 -1.78
CA ARG A 133 12.96 -23.57 -3.08
C ARG A 133 11.54 -24.13 -3.02
N LYS A 134 10.91 -24.14 -1.84
CA LYS A 134 9.53 -24.59 -1.69
C LYS A 134 8.60 -23.56 -2.32
N GLU A 135 7.79 -23.98 -3.29
CA GLU A 135 6.76 -23.11 -3.84
C GLU A 135 5.78 -22.70 -2.74
N LEU A 136 5.48 -21.41 -2.67
CA LEU A 136 4.39 -20.90 -1.85
C LEU A 136 3.09 -21.54 -2.29
N SER A 137 2.25 -21.93 -1.32
CA SER A 137 0.90 -22.39 -1.64
C SER A 137 0.08 -21.25 -2.25
N ASP A 138 -0.96 -21.60 -3.01
CA ASP A 138 -1.86 -20.60 -3.58
C ASP A 138 -2.49 -19.73 -2.48
N GLU A 139 -2.79 -20.30 -1.31
CA GLU A 139 -3.27 -19.56 -0.13
C GLU A 139 -2.27 -18.49 0.34
N GLN A 140 -0.97 -18.81 0.39
CA GLN A 140 0.06 -17.85 0.78
C GLN A 140 0.24 -16.75 -0.27
N LYS A 141 0.17 -17.10 -1.56
CA LYS A 141 0.22 -16.12 -2.66
C LYS A 141 -0.97 -15.18 -2.63
N ILE A 142 -2.18 -15.70 -2.38
CA ILE A 142 -3.40 -14.89 -2.21
C ILE A 142 -3.25 -13.94 -1.01
N ALA A 143 -2.75 -14.42 0.13
CA ALA A 143 -2.56 -13.60 1.32
C ALA A 143 -1.59 -12.43 1.09
N LEU A 144 -0.46 -12.69 0.42
CA LEU A 144 0.51 -11.66 0.07
C LEU A 144 -0.04 -10.66 -0.94
N ALA A 145 -0.70 -11.13 -1.99
CA ALA A 145 -1.33 -10.27 -2.99
C ALA A 145 -2.41 -9.38 -2.36
N LYS A 146 -3.25 -9.94 -1.47
CA LYS A 146 -4.24 -9.19 -0.70
C LYS A 146 -3.57 -8.10 0.13
N TRP A 147 -2.47 -8.43 0.81
CA TRP A 147 -1.73 -7.47 1.63
C TRP A 147 -1.18 -6.30 0.81
N PHE A 148 -0.58 -6.55 -0.35
CA PHE A 148 -0.11 -5.49 -1.25
C PHE A 148 -1.23 -4.58 -1.75
N LEU A 149 -2.38 -5.15 -2.11
CA LEU A 149 -3.56 -4.37 -2.53
C LEU A 149 -4.09 -3.48 -1.39
N LEU A 150 -4.18 -4.02 -0.16
CA LEU A 150 -4.64 -3.24 1.01
C LEU A 150 -3.67 -2.11 1.40
N LYS A 151 -2.38 -2.29 1.16
CA LYS A 151 -1.33 -1.29 1.44
C LYS A 151 -1.03 -0.38 0.26
N SER A 152 -1.88 -0.39 -0.77
CA SER A 152 -1.70 0.50 -1.92
C SER A 152 -1.89 1.97 -1.52
N PRO A 153 -1.05 2.89 -2.01
CA PRO A 153 -1.27 4.33 -1.85
C PRO A 153 -2.65 4.79 -2.33
N PRO A 154 -3.23 5.86 -1.76
CA PRO A 154 -4.48 6.47 -2.21
C PRO A 154 -4.48 6.77 -3.71
N GLY A 155 -5.35 6.09 -4.46
CA GLY A 155 -5.50 6.29 -5.91
C GLY A 155 -4.52 5.49 -6.76
N GLU A 156 -3.69 4.63 -6.17
CA GLU A 156 -2.70 3.83 -6.90
C GLU A 156 -3.00 2.32 -6.96
N ILE A 157 -4.06 1.85 -6.27
CA ILE A 157 -4.41 0.42 -6.23
C ILE A 157 -4.51 -0.23 -7.63
N GLN A 158 -4.96 0.50 -8.64
CA GLN A 158 -5.04 -0.01 -10.02
C GLN A 158 -3.66 -0.25 -10.64
N TYR A 159 -2.65 0.56 -10.30
CA TYR A 159 -1.28 0.33 -10.75
C TYR A 159 -0.67 -0.87 -10.01
N VAL A 160 -0.85 -0.94 -8.68
CA VAL A 160 -0.38 -2.08 -7.87
C VAL A 160 -1.03 -3.39 -8.31
N ALA A 161 -2.33 -3.36 -8.62
CA ALA A 161 -3.06 -4.51 -9.14
C ALA A 161 -2.49 -4.99 -10.48
N LYS A 162 -2.16 -4.07 -11.40
CA LYS A 162 -1.53 -4.41 -12.68
C LYS A 162 -0.15 -5.03 -12.49
N ASP A 163 0.64 -4.50 -11.56
CA ASP A 163 1.96 -5.06 -11.25
C ASP A 163 1.84 -6.47 -10.63
N LEU A 164 0.89 -6.65 -9.71
CA LEU A 164 0.61 -7.96 -9.10
C LEU A 164 0.16 -9.01 -10.13
N GLN A 165 -0.68 -8.63 -11.11
CA GLN A 165 -1.05 -9.52 -12.20
C GLN A 165 0.18 -9.99 -12.99
N GLY A 166 1.12 -9.08 -13.26
CA GLY A 166 2.38 -9.40 -13.93
C GLY A 166 3.30 -10.32 -13.12
N VAL A 167 3.26 -10.22 -11.78
CA VAL A 167 4.11 -11.02 -10.88
C VAL A 167 3.51 -12.40 -10.59
N LEU A 168 2.20 -12.49 -10.36
CA LEU A 168 1.55 -13.74 -9.97
C LEU A 168 1.38 -14.71 -11.13
N LEU A 169 1.28 -14.20 -12.37
CA LEU A 169 1.09 -14.98 -13.61
C LEU A 169 -0.04 -16.04 -13.53
N ASN A 170 -1.00 -15.82 -12.62
CA ASN A 170 -2.16 -16.67 -12.40
C ASN A 170 -3.36 -15.80 -12.03
N ASP A 171 -4.27 -15.66 -12.98
CA ASP A 171 -5.44 -14.79 -12.85
C ASP A 171 -6.38 -15.23 -11.72
N ASN A 172 -6.48 -16.53 -11.43
CA ASN A 172 -7.36 -17.02 -10.36
C ASN A 172 -6.86 -16.60 -8.97
N ILE A 173 -5.55 -16.68 -8.75
CA ILE A 173 -4.91 -16.23 -7.49
C ILE A 173 -5.09 -14.72 -7.34
N TYR A 174 -4.84 -13.96 -8.41
CA TYR A 174 -5.07 -12.52 -8.41
C TYR A 174 -6.53 -12.17 -8.13
N LEU A 175 -7.48 -12.81 -8.82
CA LEU A 175 -8.92 -12.52 -8.67
C LEU A 175 -9.40 -12.81 -7.25
N ALA A 176 -8.96 -13.92 -6.64
CA ALA A 176 -9.28 -14.24 -5.24
C ALA A 176 -8.75 -13.17 -4.26
N ALA A 177 -7.51 -12.72 -4.46
CA ALA A 177 -6.93 -11.64 -3.66
C ALA A 177 -7.66 -10.30 -3.87
N ALA A 178 -7.95 -9.95 -5.13
CA ALA A 178 -8.62 -8.71 -5.50
C ALA A 178 -10.06 -8.64 -4.95
N GLN A 179 -10.84 -9.72 -5.07
CA GLN A 179 -12.19 -9.81 -4.50
C GLN A 179 -12.19 -9.61 -2.99
N ALA A 180 -11.15 -10.07 -2.29
CA ALA A 180 -11.02 -9.90 -0.85
C ALA A 180 -10.43 -8.54 -0.42
N ALA A 181 -9.65 -7.87 -1.28
CA ALA A 181 -8.94 -6.64 -0.95
C ALA A 181 -9.68 -5.37 -1.36
N PHE A 182 -10.21 -5.31 -2.60
CA PHE A 182 -10.80 -4.10 -3.15
C PHE A 182 -12.00 -3.56 -2.34
N PRO A 183 -12.93 -4.39 -1.81
CA PRO A 183 -14.01 -3.89 -0.98
C PRO A 183 -13.52 -3.22 0.30
N VAL A 184 -12.56 -3.83 0.98
CA VAL A 184 -11.96 -3.30 2.21
C VAL A 184 -11.20 -2.01 1.91
N TYR A 185 -10.34 -2.03 0.89
CA TYR A 185 -9.58 -0.85 0.46
C TYR A 185 -10.49 0.31 0.06
N ASN A 186 -11.53 0.07 -0.75
CA ASN A 186 -12.43 1.12 -1.21
C ASN A 186 -13.19 1.78 -0.04
N LYS A 187 -13.60 0.97 0.95
CA LYS A 187 -14.25 1.45 2.19
C LYS A 187 -13.31 2.28 3.05
N GLU A 188 -12.13 1.76 3.33
CA GLU A 188 -11.10 2.49 4.08
C GLU A 188 -10.82 3.82 3.37
N GLN A 189 -10.64 3.81 2.05
CA GLN A 189 -10.25 4.98 1.28
C GLN A 189 -11.38 5.99 0.99
N MET A 190 -12.63 5.68 1.32
CA MET A 190 -13.80 6.56 1.12
C MET A 190 -13.84 7.19 -0.28
N LEU A 191 -13.88 6.33 -1.30
CA LEU A 191 -13.87 6.76 -2.70
C LEU A 191 -15.14 7.56 -3.08
N SER A 192 -15.02 8.38 -4.14
CA SER A 192 -15.94 9.45 -4.55
C SER A 192 -17.39 9.06 -4.86
N VAL A 193 -17.69 7.77 -4.99
CA VAL A 193 -19.07 7.23 -4.94
C VAL A 193 -19.13 6.60 -3.58
N ILE A 194 -19.78 7.24 -2.61
CA ILE A 194 -19.51 7.02 -1.19
C ILE A 194 -19.71 5.53 -0.84
N VAL A 195 -18.60 4.81 -0.78
CA VAL A 195 -18.47 3.47 -0.24
C VAL A 195 -18.01 3.68 1.19
N CYS A 196 -18.93 4.08 2.06
CA CYS A 196 -18.69 4.10 3.49
C CYS A 196 -19.31 2.84 4.11
N GLU A 197 -18.66 2.28 5.13
CA GLU A 197 -19.17 1.09 5.83
C GLU A 197 -20.56 1.33 6.41
N ASP A 198 -20.84 2.55 6.86
CA ASP A 198 -22.11 2.92 7.47
C ASP A 198 -23.25 3.14 6.44
N GLU A 199 -22.94 3.21 5.14
CA GLU A 199 -23.91 3.32 4.05
C GLU A 199 -24.08 2.00 3.28
N GLU A 200 -23.42 0.94 3.75
CA GLU A 200 -23.48 -0.40 3.18
C GLU A 200 -24.82 -1.07 3.52
N ILE A 201 -25.64 -1.33 2.50
CA ILE A 201 -26.83 -2.19 2.65
C ILE A 201 -26.40 -3.65 2.61
N ASP A 202 -25.52 -3.98 1.66
CA ASP A 202 -24.84 -5.25 1.53
C ASP A 202 -23.50 -5.05 0.79
N ALA A 203 -22.76 -6.14 0.63
CA ALA A 203 -21.40 -6.14 0.11
C ALA A 203 -21.16 -5.35 -1.20
N ASN A 204 -22.18 -5.12 -2.04
CA ASN A 204 -22.02 -4.33 -3.28
C ASN A 204 -23.03 -3.18 -3.42
N HIS A 205 -23.90 -2.95 -2.43
CA HIS A 205 -24.97 -1.96 -2.52
C HIS A 205 -24.81 -0.87 -1.45
N PHE A 206 -24.73 0.36 -1.91
CA PHE A 206 -24.50 1.54 -1.06
C PHE A 206 -25.61 2.56 -1.26
N ILE A 207 -26.15 3.08 -0.16
CA ILE A 207 -27.22 4.08 -0.19
C ILE A 207 -26.66 5.50 -0.26
N ASP A 208 -27.19 6.30 -1.17
CA ASP A 208 -27.06 7.75 -1.18
C ASP A 208 -28.35 8.36 -0.63
N LEU A 209 -28.29 8.84 0.62
CA LEU A 209 -29.42 9.44 1.31
C LEU A 209 -29.84 10.80 0.73
N ARG A 210 -28.94 11.51 0.04
CA ARG A 210 -29.26 12.80 -0.59
C ARG A 210 -30.13 12.61 -1.81
N THR A 211 -29.88 11.57 -2.60
CA THR A 211 -30.67 11.25 -3.79
C THR A 211 -31.75 10.19 -3.56
N ALA A 212 -31.76 9.57 -2.37
CA ALA A 212 -32.60 8.41 -2.03
C ALA A 212 -32.46 7.26 -3.03
N GLN A 213 -31.22 7.00 -3.45
CA GLN A 213 -30.87 5.95 -4.41
C GLN A 213 -29.89 4.95 -3.79
N VAL A 214 -29.93 3.72 -4.29
CA VAL A 214 -28.96 2.68 -3.95
C VAL A 214 -28.14 2.36 -5.19
N ALA A 215 -26.84 2.55 -5.09
CA ALA A 215 -25.87 2.26 -6.14
C ALA A 215 -25.31 0.84 -6.00
N THR A 216 -25.18 0.13 -7.11
CA THR A 216 -24.47 -1.15 -7.20
C THR A 216 -23.04 -0.91 -7.65
N ILE A 217 -22.06 -1.27 -6.82
CA ILE A 217 -20.63 -0.96 -7.03
C ILE A 217 -19.87 -2.21 -7.48
N ASP A 218 -19.12 -2.11 -8.59
CA ASP A 218 -18.09 -3.08 -8.94
C ASP A 218 -16.79 -2.63 -8.26
N HIS A 219 -16.43 -3.28 -7.14
CA HIS A 219 -15.29 -2.87 -6.32
C HIS A 219 -13.96 -2.94 -7.06
N ILE A 220 -13.77 -3.92 -7.96
CA ILE A 220 -12.50 -4.11 -8.68
C ILE A 220 -12.35 -3.03 -9.75
N LYS A 221 -13.42 -2.74 -10.51
CA LYS A 221 -13.40 -1.68 -11.52
C LYS A 221 -13.56 -0.29 -10.92
N GLN A 222 -13.98 -0.18 -9.67
CA GLN A 222 -14.26 1.06 -8.94
C GLN A 222 -15.28 1.94 -9.71
N VAL A 223 -16.34 1.32 -10.22
CA VAL A 223 -17.41 2.01 -10.96
C VAL A 223 -18.79 1.63 -10.43
N CYS A 224 -19.72 2.59 -10.49
CA CYS A 224 -21.15 2.32 -10.32
C CYS A 224 -21.67 1.61 -11.58
N THR A 225 -22.27 0.44 -11.39
CA THR A 225 -22.79 -0.41 -12.48
C THR A 225 -24.30 -0.37 -12.63
N GLY A 226 -25.00 0.11 -11.60
CA GLY A 226 -26.45 0.19 -11.57
C GLY A 226 -26.94 1.07 -10.43
N VAL A 227 -28.15 1.57 -10.57
CA VAL A 227 -28.81 2.40 -9.55
C VAL A 227 -30.27 1.98 -9.45
N ARG A 228 -30.80 1.90 -8.23
CA ARG A 228 -32.22 1.69 -7.94
C ARG A 228 -32.72 2.72 -6.92
N PRO A 229 -34.03 2.99 -6.86
CA PRO A 229 -34.61 3.74 -5.74
C PRO A 229 -34.40 3.01 -4.40
N ALA A 230 -34.18 3.77 -3.33
CA ALA A 230 -34.15 3.24 -1.97
C ALA A 230 -35.57 2.82 -1.52
N ALA A 231 -35.65 1.73 -0.75
CA ALA A 231 -36.89 1.31 -0.10
C ALA A 231 -37.14 2.13 1.17
N ASN A 232 -38.40 2.27 1.58
CA ASN A 232 -38.75 3.06 2.78
C ASN A 232 -38.06 2.57 4.06
N SER A 233 -37.72 1.27 4.15
CA SER A 233 -36.99 0.70 5.30
C SER A 233 -35.49 1.01 5.30
N GLU A 234 -34.94 1.42 4.16
CA GLU A 234 -33.54 1.80 3.99
C GLU A 234 -33.31 3.28 4.33
N LEU A 235 -34.37 4.10 4.31
CA LEU A 235 -34.33 5.53 4.62
C LEU A 235 -34.59 5.79 6.11
N PRO A 236 -34.04 6.90 6.67
CA PRO A 236 -34.33 7.31 8.04
C PRO A 236 -35.78 7.79 8.22
N SER A 237 -36.23 7.89 9.47
CA SER A 237 -37.52 8.49 9.80
C SER A 237 -37.58 9.95 9.35
N ALA A 238 -38.78 10.47 9.07
CA ALA A 238 -38.95 11.87 8.69
C ALA A 238 -38.40 12.86 9.73
N TYR A 239 -38.42 12.46 11.01
CA TYR A 239 -37.83 13.24 12.10
C TYR A 239 -36.30 13.32 12.00
N VAL A 240 -35.63 12.18 11.82
CA VAL A 240 -34.16 12.13 11.68
C VAL A 240 -33.70 12.79 10.38
N GLU A 241 -34.47 12.63 9.30
CA GLU A 241 -34.17 13.22 7.99
C GLU A 241 -34.14 14.75 8.03
N GLU A 242 -34.97 15.39 8.85
CA GLU A 242 -34.99 16.85 9.00
C GLU A 242 -33.62 17.38 9.50
N TYR A 243 -33.05 16.73 10.52
CA TYR A 243 -31.75 17.10 11.07
C TYR A 243 -30.60 16.72 10.13
N ARG A 244 -30.68 15.53 9.52
CA ARG A 244 -29.68 15.05 8.56
C ARG A 244 -29.59 16.01 7.37
N ALA A 245 -30.71 16.40 6.78
CA ALA A 245 -30.75 17.33 5.64
C ALA A 245 -30.25 18.74 5.98
N ALA A 246 -30.55 19.23 7.20
CA ALA A 246 -30.04 20.51 7.67
C ALA A 246 -28.50 20.51 7.80
N ILE A 247 -27.92 19.47 8.43
CA ILE A 247 -26.47 19.32 8.55
C ILE A 247 -25.83 19.11 7.17
N ASP A 248 -26.42 18.27 6.32
CA ASP A 248 -25.93 18.01 4.96
C ASP A 248 -25.80 19.30 4.14
N THR A 249 -26.79 20.18 4.22
CA THR A 249 -26.77 21.48 3.52
C THR A 249 -25.58 22.35 3.93
N GLU A 250 -25.29 22.43 5.23
CA GLU A 250 -24.20 23.25 5.75
C GLU A 250 -22.82 22.60 5.51
N VAL A 251 -22.71 21.28 5.61
CA VAL A 251 -21.47 20.54 5.31
C VAL A 251 -21.12 20.66 3.83
N VAL A 252 -22.10 20.60 2.92
CA VAL A 252 -21.88 20.84 1.48
C VAL A 252 -21.28 22.23 1.26
N ARG A 253 -21.85 23.27 1.88
CA ARG A 253 -21.34 24.64 1.78
C ARG A 253 -19.90 24.75 2.30
N TYR A 254 -19.61 24.17 3.47
CA TYR A 254 -18.27 24.14 4.04
C TYR A 254 -17.25 23.47 3.10
N ILE A 255 -17.64 22.38 2.45
CA ILE A 255 -16.76 21.65 1.53
C ILE A 255 -16.50 22.41 0.24
N GLU A 256 -17.50 23.07 -0.33
CA GLU A 256 -17.31 23.90 -1.52
C GLU A 256 -16.28 25.02 -1.29
N GLU A 257 -16.23 25.57 -0.07
CA GLU A 257 -15.28 26.63 0.31
C GLU A 257 -13.89 26.06 0.68
N ALA A 258 -13.84 24.99 1.47
CA ALA A 258 -12.59 24.47 2.05
C ALA A 258 -11.90 23.41 1.18
N PHE A 259 -12.64 22.65 0.37
CA PHE A 259 -12.14 21.50 -0.39
C PHE A 259 -12.63 21.52 -1.85
N PRO A 260 -11.88 22.10 -2.80
CA PRO A 260 -12.29 22.27 -4.21
C PRO A 260 -12.68 20.99 -4.99
N ARG A 261 -12.44 19.80 -4.42
CA ARG A 261 -12.84 18.47 -4.93
C ARG A 261 -13.25 17.53 -3.80
N GLY A 262 -13.74 18.09 -2.70
CA GLY A 262 -14.23 17.33 -1.57
C GLY A 262 -15.61 16.73 -1.87
N HIS A 263 -15.87 15.60 -1.24
CA HIS A 263 -17.15 14.92 -1.19
C HIS A 263 -17.54 14.79 0.28
N CYS A 264 -18.84 14.87 0.57
CA CYS A 264 -19.39 14.51 1.87
C CYS A 264 -20.54 13.54 1.75
N SER A 265 -20.78 12.83 2.85
CA SER A 265 -22.07 12.25 3.16
C SER A 265 -22.45 12.48 4.62
N VAL A 266 -23.75 12.51 4.88
CA VAL A 266 -24.33 12.62 6.22
C VAL A 266 -25.39 11.57 6.37
N PHE A 267 -25.25 10.68 7.35
CA PHE A 267 -26.15 9.55 7.57
C PHE A 267 -26.35 9.26 9.06
N ALA A 268 -27.39 8.51 9.41
CA ALA A 268 -27.68 8.11 10.78
C ALA A 268 -27.06 6.75 11.10
N THR A 269 -26.11 6.71 12.03
CA THR A 269 -25.43 5.48 12.49
C THR A 269 -26.19 4.77 13.60
N ASN A 270 -26.98 5.52 14.38
CA ASN A 270 -27.81 4.95 15.43
C ASN A 270 -29.13 5.72 15.54
N GLY A 271 -30.22 5.02 15.83
CA GLY A 271 -31.54 5.65 15.97
C GLY A 271 -32.11 6.20 14.66
N LYS A 272 -31.83 5.57 13.51
CA LYS A 272 -32.38 6.02 12.22
C LYS A 272 -33.91 6.06 12.18
N ASP A 273 -34.56 5.22 12.98
CA ASP A 273 -36.02 5.13 13.13
C ASP A 273 -36.54 5.88 14.38
N SER A 274 -35.68 6.69 15.03
CA SER A 274 -36.05 7.43 16.24
C SER A 274 -37.14 8.47 15.96
N ASP A 275 -37.94 8.71 17.00
CA ASP A 275 -38.97 9.75 17.06
C ASP A 275 -38.55 10.89 18.01
N GLU A 276 -39.44 11.85 18.25
CA GLU A 276 -39.16 13.06 19.04
C GLU A 276 -38.63 12.81 20.46
N ASN A 277 -38.88 11.61 21.03
CA ASN A 277 -38.43 11.26 22.38
C ASN A 277 -37.17 10.38 22.39
N GLY A 278 -36.72 9.92 21.23
CA GLY A 278 -35.57 9.07 21.03
C GLY A 278 -34.32 9.85 20.65
N GLY A 279 -33.19 9.49 21.24
CA GLY A 279 -31.88 9.97 20.78
C GLY A 279 -31.45 9.29 19.48
N PHE A 280 -30.62 9.98 18.69
CA PHE A 280 -30.01 9.42 17.48
C PHE A 280 -28.60 9.99 17.26
N GLU A 281 -27.81 9.30 16.44
CA GLU A 281 -26.45 9.70 16.09
C GLU A 281 -26.37 9.92 14.59
N LEU A 282 -25.87 11.09 14.18
CA LEU A 282 -25.55 11.41 12.81
C LEU A 282 -24.03 11.38 12.61
N THR A 283 -23.58 10.73 11.55
CA THR A 283 -22.18 10.71 11.15
C THR A 283 -22.01 11.49 9.85
N VAL A 284 -21.06 12.43 9.86
CA VAL A 284 -20.64 13.22 8.71
C VAL A 284 -19.30 12.70 8.25
N VAL A 285 -19.21 12.28 7.00
CA VAL A 285 -17.97 11.84 6.37
C VAL A 285 -17.56 12.87 5.33
N ILE A 286 -16.30 13.30 5.36
CA ILE A 286 -15.68 14.21 4.40
C ILE A 286 -14.47 13.52 3.79
N SER A 287 -14.40 13.47 2.46
CA SER A 287 -13.27 12.90 1.72
C SER A 287 -12.86 13.84 0.60
N SER A 288 -11.59 14.17 0.49
CA SER A 288 -11.04 15.00 -0.59
C SER A 288 -9.74 14.42 -1.06
N ALA A 289 -9.55 14.32 -2.38
CA ALA A 289 -8.33 13.77 -2.94
C ALA A 289 -7.75 14.65 -4.05
N LYS A 290 -6.43 14.80 -4.04
CA LYS A 290 -5.66 15.44 -5.09
C LYS A 290 -4.66 14.44 -5.64
N LEU A 291 -5.04 13.79 -6.73
CA LEU A 291 -4.19 12.83 -7.42
C LEU A 291 -3.43 13.54 -8.54
N SER A 292 -2.10 13.49 -8.50
CA SER A 292 -1.23 14.07 -9.52
C SER A 292 -0.10 13.11 -9.91
N PRO A 293 -0.41 12.01 -10.63
CA PRO A 293 0.60 11.01 -11.00
C PRO A 293 1.75 11.60 -11.82
N LYS A 294 1.46 12.60 -12.68
CA LYS A 294 2.48 13.30 -13.48
C LYS A 294 3.51 14.07 -12.64
N ASN A 295 3.11 14.48 -11.43
CA ASN A 295 3.95 15.21 -10.50
C ASN A 295 4.43 14.33 -9.35
N PHE A 296 4.22 13.00 -9.43
CA PHE A 296 4.61 12.02 -8.41
C PHE A 296 4.12 12.39 -7.01
N CYS A 297 2.89 12.93 -6.93
CA CYS A 297 2.28 13.37 -5.68
C CYS A 297 0.78 13.08 -5.70
N ASN A 298 0.33 12.34 -4.70
CA ASN A 298 -1.06 11.98 -4.45
C ASN A 298 -1.39 12.32 -2.99
N GLY A 299 -2.51 13.00 -2.75
CA GLY A 299 -2.92 13.34 -1.39
C GLY A 299 -4.38 13.00 -1.18
N ARG A 300 -4.73 12.58 0.03
CA ARG A 300 -6.11 12.32 0.44
C ARG A 300 -6.37 12.79 1.86
N TRP A 301 -7.34 13.68 1.99
CA TRP A 301 -7.91 14.12 3.25
C TRP A 301 -9.18 13.32 3.55
N ARG A 302 -9.32 12.81 4.79
CA ARG A 302 -10.54 12.17 5.30
C ARG A 302 -10.92 12.76 6.65
N SER A 303 -12.21 12.87 6.95
CA SER A 303 -12.70 13.26 8.27
C SER A 303 -14.04 12.62 8.54
N ILE A 304 -14.24 12.15 9.77
CA ILE A 304 -15.47 11.52 10.26
C ILE A 304 -15.91 12.27 11.50
N TRP A 305 -17.09 12.89 11.48
CA TRP A 305 -17.65 13.63 12.61
C TRP A 305 -18.88 12.89 13.09
N LYS A 306 -18.94 12.53 14.36
CA LYS A 306 -20.09 11.88 14.99
C LYS A 306 -20.83 12.90 15.85
N VAL A 307 -22.09 13.14 15.55
CA VAL A 307 -22.96 14.10 16.20
C VAL A 307 -24.04 13.34 16.93
N GLN A 308 -23.99 13.37 18.26
CA GLN A 308 -24.97 12.69 19.10
C GLN A 308 -26.06 13.68 19.55
N LEU A 309 -27.31 13.34 19.23
CA LEU A 309 -28.49 14.18 19.44
C LEU A 309 -29.41 13.52 20.47
N HIS A 310 -29.49 14.11 21.68
CA HIS A 310 -30.35 13.65 22.78
C HIS A 310 -31.09 14.85 23.40
N GLY A 311 -32.38 15.06 23.09
CA GLY A 311 -33.16 16.17 23.65
C GLY A 311 -32.45 17.53 23.49
N ASP A 312 -32.34 18.32 24.57
CA ASP A 312 -31.76 19.67 24.57
C ASP A 312 -30.21 19.72 24.63
N LEU A 313 -29.51 18.58 24.68
CA LEU A 313 -28.04 18.53 24.80
C LEU A 313 -27.42 17.74 23.66
N GLN A 314 -26.52 18.37 22.90
CA GLN A 314 -25.90 17.79 21.71
C GLN A 314 -24.37 17.75 21.90
N THR A 315 -23.74 16.62 21.55
CA THR A 315 -22.27 16.43 21.67
C THR A 315 -21.70 16.08 20.30
N VAL A 316 -20.56 16.66 19.93
CA VAL A 316 -19.90 16.45 18.63
C VAL A 316 -18.51 15.84 18.85
N ASP A 317 -18.35 14.58 18.49
CA ASP A 317 -17.04 13.92 18.44
C ASP A 317 -16.45 14.05 17.03
N LEU A 318 -15.24 14.61 16.89
CA LEU A 318 -14.67 14.96 15.60
C LEU A 318 -13.33 14.23 15.39
N GLN A 319 -13.30 13.30 14.44
CA GLN A 319 -12.11 12.55 14.07
C GLN A 319 -11.64 12.98 12.68
N ALA A 320 -10.42 13.50 12.57
CA ALA A 320 -9.84 13.93 11.30
C ALA A 320 -8.60 13.09 10.97
N HIS A 321 -8.55 12.59 9.74
CA HIS A 321 -7.48 11.72 9.26
C HIS A 321 -6.87 12.29 7.98
N TYR A 322 -5.66 12.85 8.09
CA TYR A 322 -4.94 13.46 6.98
C TYR A 322 -3.90 12.51 6.41
N PHE A 323 -3.85 12.41 5.07
CA PHE A 323 -2.79 11.70 4.35
C PHE A 323 -2.27 12.55 3.19
N GLU A 324 -0.95 12.73 3.16
CA GLU A 324 -0.24 13.31 2.02
C GLU A 324 0.84 12.31 1.56
N GLU A 325 0.73 11.81 0.32
CA GLU A 325 1.67 10.86 -0.28
C GLU A 325 2.42 11.50 -1.46
N GLY A 326 3.63 11.99 -1.18
CA GLY A 326 4.73 12.00 -2.15
C GLY A 326 5.72 10.89 -1.79
N ASN A 327 6.93 10.90 -2.37
CA ASN A 327 8.05 10.01 -1.98
C ASN A 327 8.41 10.01 -0.47
N VAL A 328 7.76 10.85 0.34
CA VAL A 328 7.75 10.84 1.80
C VAL A 328 6.29 10.63 2.22
N GLN A 329 5.99 9.48 2.83
CA GLN A 329 4.68 9.17 3.40
C GLN A 329 4.51 9.92 4.73
N LEU A 330 3.46 10.73 4.84
CA LEU A 330 3.07 11.37 6.11
C LEU A 330 1.69 10.84 6.54
N ASP A 331 1.70 9.94 7.51
CA ASP A 331 0.50 9.48 8.20
C ASP A 331 0.26 10.38 9.42
N THR A 332 -0.89 11.06 9.50
CA THR A 332 -1.25 11.87 10.67
C THR A 332 -2.72 11.70 11.04
N ALA A 333 -2.97 11.20 12.25
CA ALA A 333 -4.30 11.09 12.84
C ALA A 333 -4.46 12.11 13.98
N TYR A 334 -5.61 12.80 14.01
CA TYR A 334 -5.96 13.72 15.09
C TYR A 334 -7.40 13.50 15.56
N ASP A 335 -7.54 13.20 16.85
CA ASP A 335 -8.83 13.04 17.51
C ASP A 335 -9.17 14.29 18.31
N CYS A 336 -10.38 14.82 18.12
CA CYS A 336 -10.89 16.00 18.81
C CYS A 336 -12.28 15.71 19.42
N LYS A 337 -12.57 16.32 20.57
CA LYS A 337 -13.88 16.24 21.22
C LYS A 337 -14.36 17.62 21.58
N ASP A 338 -15.58 17.97 21.19
CA ASP A 338 -16.19 19.26 21.52
C ASP A 338 -17.68 19.10 21.86
N SER A 339 -18.23 20.04 22.62
CA SER A 339 -19.65 20.01 23.03
C SER A 339 -20.28 21.37 22.77
N SER A 340 -21.36 21.39 21.98
CA SER A 340 -22.08 22.61 21.61
C SER A 340 -23.58 22.38 21.70
N ILE A 341 -24.31 23.34 22.30
CA ILE A 341 -25.77 23.29 22.40
C ILE A 341 -26.37 23.84 21.10
N PHE A 342 -27.25 23.07 20.48
CA PHE A 342 -27.97 23.44 19.25
C PHE A 342 -29.47 23.48 19.52
N GLN A 343 -30.16 24.45 18.93
CA GLN A 343 -31.62 24.43 18.82
C GLN A 343 -32.01 23.71 17.53
N GLY A 344 -33.05 22.87 17.59
CA GLY A 344 -33.58 22.17 16.41
C GLY A 344 -34.04 23.12 15.30
N PRO A 345 -34.22 22.63 14.07
CA PRO A 345 -34.72 23.43 12.95
C PRO A 345 -36.05 24.10 13.34
N ALA A 346 -36.18 25.39 13.03
CA ALA A 346 -37.32 26.18 13.44
C ALA A 346 -38.61 25.59 12.82
N ARG A 347 -39.48 25.03 13.66
CA ARG A 347 -40.86 24.75 13.26
C ARG A 347 -41.56 26.09 13.11
N ASP A 348 -41.90 26.48 11.88
CA ASP A 348 -42.85 27.56 11.65
C ASP A 348 -44.18 27.17 12.31
N ILE A 349 -44.44 27.76 13.47
CA ILE A 349 -45.71 27.62 14.20
C ILE A 349 -46.73 28.46 13.42
N ASN A 350 -47.55 27.82 12.60
CA ASN A 350 -48.81 28.40 12.11
C ASN A 350 -49.94 28.18 13.12
#